data_AF-A0A420TYB8-F1
#
_entry.id   AF-A0A420TYB8-F1
#
_cell.length_a   1.000
_cell.length_b   1.000
_cell.length_c   1.000
_cell.angle_alpha   90.00
_cell.angle_beta   90.00
_cell.angle_gamma   90.00
#
_symmetry.space_group_name_H-M   'P 1'
#
loop_
_entity.id
_entity.type
_entity.pdbx_description
1 polymer ?
#
loop_
_entity_poly.entity_id
_entity_poly.type
_entity_poly.pdbx_seq_one_letter_code
_entity_poly.pdbx_strand_id
1 'polypeptide(L)'
;MADQPKPIRVAVIGGGIAGLLLGQLLSSAPGIDAHVFERYQNEDSLSGYRIQLSLEILNLLKTHLPPETWAKVLPSVAKTPKEGYYHSCFMRPDGHVFYTYLPEEFRKTAAVSRLRLRKGLLYESEKWLTTGKKFTTYQELQDGTIKAVFADGSSHVCDLIVGADGITSRVRRTLLPNIQTVQTDLVIIYFKVPYTREVESMIPYKTGSLVLYPNGQEITIMTWQNPEQPYAKGLDPGHIDPESSYVMVGFGSRLRDFADQSKSPAEMTPNELKAECISRVNAHPTHPSIKALVELIVTDSAYANVFRMVDVSEPWNSDNVTLVGDATFKYVLETLLESFGINQVVWRHF
;
A
#
# COMPACT_ATOMS: atom_id res chain seq x y z
N MET A 1 -23.93 -10.67 -42.39
CA MET A 1 -23.67 -10.41 -40.96
C MET A 1 -22.17 -10.16 -40.87
N ALA A 2 -21.74 -8.95 -40.52
CA ALA A 2 -20.32 -8.66 -40.39
C ALA A 2 -19.76 -9.47 -39.21
N ASP A 3 -18.65 -10.18 -39.46
CA ASP A 3 -17.93 -10.98 -38.47
C ASP A 3 -17.46 -10.03 -37.36
N GLN A 4 -18.15 -10.02 -36.22
CA GLN A 4 -17.70 -9.19 -35.10
C GLN A 4 -16.36 -9.78 -34.60
N PRO A 5 -15.31 -8.96 -34.46
CA PRO A 5 -14.02 -9.45 -33.99
C PRO A 5 -14.20 -10.12 -32.62
N LYS A 6 -13.61 -11.29 -32.45
CA LYS A 6 -13.62 -12.01 -31.18
C LYS A 6 -13.01 -11.11 -30.09
N PRO A 7 -13.60 -11.08 -28.89
CA PRO A 7 -13.07 -10.28 -27.80
C PRO A 7 -11.66 -10.75 -27.42
N ILE A 8 -10.80 -9.80 -27.04
CA ILE A 8 -9.46 -10.09 -26.53
C ILE A 8 -9.60 -10.62 -25.10
N ARG A 9 -9.05 -11.81 -24.84
CA ARG A 9 -9.09 -12.45 -23.53
C ARG A 9 -7.92 -11.99 -22.68
N VAL A 10 -8.18 -11.42 -21.51
CA VAL A 10 -7.18 -10.87 -20.61
C VAL A 10 -7.21 -11.60 -19.27
N ALA A 11 -6.11 -12.25 -18.90
CA ALA A 11 -5.95 -12.83 -17.56
C ALA A 11 -5.14 -11.88 -16.68
N VAL A 12 -5.79 -11.33 -15.65
CA VAL A 12 -5.13 -10.51 -14.62
C VAL A 12 -4.75 -11.39 -13.45
N ILE A 13 -3.46 -11.44 -13.12
CA ILE A 13 -2.95 -12.28 -12.04
C ILE A 13 -2.76 -11.43 -10.79
N GLY A 14 -3.60 -11.64 -9.77
CA GLY A 14 -3.59 -10.92 -8.50
C GLY A 14 -4.82 -10.03 -8.30
N GLY A 15 -5.55 -10.27 -7.21
CA GLY A 15 -6.72 -9.51 -6.76
C GLY A 15 -6.40 -8.46 -5.69
N GLY A 16 -5.23 -7.81 -5.80
CA GLY A 16 -4.91 -6.60 -5.04
C GLY A 16 -5.62 -5.36 -5.59
N ILE A 17 -5.31 -4.17 -5.05
CA ILE A 17 -5.96 -2.91 -5.49
C ILE A 17 -5.81 -2.71 -7.01
N ALA A 18 -4.60 -2.87 -7.56
CA ALA A 18 -4.35 -2.69 -8.99
C ALA A 18 -5.15 -3.70 -9.85
N GLY A 19 -5.14 -4.98 -9.49
CA GLY A 19 -5.83 -6.02 -10.26
C GLY A 19 -7.35 -5.94 -10.17
N LEU A 20 -7.92 -5.59 -9.01
CA LEU A 20 -9.37 -5.36 -8.88
C LEU A 20 -9.81 -4.11 -9.63
N LEU A 21 -9.00 -3.05 -9.59
CA LEU A 21 -9.28 -1.84 -10.34
C LEU A 21 -9.30 -2.15 -11.84
N LEU A 22 -8.31 -2.89 -12.33
CA LEU A 22 -8.25 -3.33 -13.71
C LEU A 22 -9.45 -4.23 -14.07
N GLY A 23 -9.81 -5.17 -13.19
CA GLY A 23 -10.99 -6.02 -13.35
C GLY A 23 -12.27 -5.20 -13.51
N GLN A 24 -12.51 -4.21 -12.64
CA GLN A 24 -13.65 -3.30 -12.76
C GLN A 24 -13.65 -2.53 -14.09
N LEU A 25 -12.53 -1.90 -14.45
CA LEU A 25 -12.42 -1.09 -15.67
C LEU A 25 -12.58 -1.91 -16.95
N LEU A 26 -12.02 -3.13 -16.99
CA LEU A 26 -12.06 -4.00 -18.16
C LEU A 26 -13.37 -4.79 -18.26
N SER A 27 -14.05 -5.08 -17.14
CA SER A 27 -15.29 -5.87 -17.15
C SER A 27 -16.40 -5.27 -18.01
N SER A 28 -16.41 -3.94 -18.16
CA SER A 28 -17.35 -3.21 -19.02
C SER A 28 -16.75 -2.72 -20.34
N ALA A 29 -15.50 -3.07 -20.65
CA ALA A 29 -14.83 -2.58 -21.84
C ALA A 29 -15.28 -3.36 -23.10
N PRO A 30 -15.77 -2.67 -24.15
CA PRO A 30 -16.20 -3.35 -25.38
C PRO A 30 -15.04 -4.12 -26.04
N GLY A 31 -15.29 -5.36 -26.44
CA GLY A 31 -14.30 -6.19 -27.15
C GLY A 31 -13.21 -6.78 -26.25
N ILE A 32 -13.37 -6.75 -24.93
CA ILE A 32 -12.45 -7.35 -23.96
C ILE A 32 -13.21 -8.35 -23.09
N ASP A 33 -12.63 -9.53 -22.90
CA ASP A 33 -13.06 -10.55 -21.95
C ASP A 33 -11.97 -10.68 -20.87
N ALA A 34 -12.14 -9.97 -19.75
CA ALA A 34 -11.13 -9.89 -18.70
C ALA A 34 -11.52 -10.70 -17.46
N HIS A 35 -10.56 -11.48 -16.94
CA HIS A 35 -10.74 -12.28 -15.74
C HIS A 35 -9.57 -12.14 -14.78
N VAL A 36 -9.87 -11.92 -13.50
CA VAL A 36 -8.90 -11.74 -12.40
C VAL A 36 -8.79 -13.04 -11.61
N PHE A 37 -7.56 -13.49 -11.39
CA PHE A 37 -7.23 -14.68 -10.62
C PHE A 37 -6.48 -14.29 -9.34
N GLU A 38 -7.05 -14.59 -8.17
CA GLU A 38 -6.47 -14.25 -6.86
C GLU A 38 -6.18 -15.51 -6.04
N ARG A 39 -5.01 -15.54 -5.40
CA ARG A 39 -4.53 -16.70 -4.61
C ARG A 39 -5.28 -16.88 -3.29
N TYR A 40 -5.69 -15.80 -2.63
CA TYR A 40 -6.31 -15.83 -1.31
C TYR A 40 -7.83 -15.69 -1.39
N GLN A 41 -8.52 -16.36 -0.47
CA GLN A 41 -9.96 -16.18 -0.28
C GLN A 41 -10.27 -15.05 0.70
N ASN A 42 -9.37 -14.78 1.64
CA ASN A 42 -9.54 -13.81 2.71
C ASN A 42 -8.63 -12.59 2.53
N GLU A 43 -8.94 -11.54 3.29
CA GLU A 43 -8.15 -10.30 3.31
C GLU A 43 -6.77 -10.47 3.97
N ASP A 44 -5.85 -9.56 3.63
CA ASP A 44 -4.52 -9.46 4.23
C ASP A 44 -4.52 -8.48 5.42
N SER A 45 -3.62 -8.70 6.36
CA SER A 45 -3.27 -7.84 7.50
C SER A 45 -3.15 -6.34 7.16
N LEU A 46 -2.67 -6.01 5.96
CA LEU A 46 -2.52 -4.64 5.47
C LEU A 46 -3.85 -3.93 5.14
N SER A 47 -4.97 -4.65 5.05
CA SER A 47 -6.26 -4.08 4.65
C SER A 47 -6.66 -2.89 5.52
N GLY A 48 -6.34 -2.90 6.81
CA GLY A 48 -6.76 -1.85 7.74
C GLY A 48 -6.07 -0.48 7.59
N TYR A 49 -5.04 -0.36 6.77
CA TYR A 49 -4.26 0.88 6.61
C TYR A 49 -4.72 1.73 5.41
N ARG A 50 -4.22 2.97 5.33
CA ARG A 50 -4.55 3.92 4.28
C ARG A 50 -3.46 3.98 3.21
N ILE A 51 -3.87 4.16 1.97
CA ILE A 51 -2.99 4.55 0.86
C ILE A 51 -3.22 6.02 0.52
N GLN A 52 -2.35 6.58 -0.32
CA GLN A 52 -2.60 7.86 -0.99
C GLN A 52 -3.02 7.61 -2.42
N LEU A 53 -4.03 8.35 -2.87
CA LEU A 53 -4.32 8.51 -4.29
C LEU A 53 -4.32 10.00 -4.61
N SER A 54 -3.88 10.35 -5.82
CA SER A 54 -4.05 11.71 -6.32
C SER A 54 -5.54 11.98 -6.57
N LEU A 55 -5.95 13.24 -6.44
CA LEU A 55 -7.30 13.68 -6.79
C LEU A 55 -7.59 13.46 -8.27
N GLU A 56 -6.56 13.51 -9.12
CA GLU A 56 -6.64 13.16 -10.54
C GLU A 56 -7.03 11.68 -10.73
N ILE A 57 -6.34 10.76 -10.07
CA ILE A 57 -6.69 9.33 -10.11
C ILE A 57 -8.12 9.14 -9.60
N LEU A 58 -8.49 9.74 -8.47
CA LEU A 58 -9.86 9.64 -7.95
C LEU A 58 -10.90 10.17 -8.93
N ASN A 59 -10.59 11.24 -9.66
CA ASN A 59 -11.48 11.76 -10.71
C ASN A 59 -11.60 10.79 -11.90
N LEU A 60 -10.48 10.19 -12.34
CA LEU A 60 -10.50 9.15 -13.38
C LEU A 60 -11.35 7.95 -12.92
N LEU A 61 -11.20 7.51 -11.67
CA LEU A 61 -12.02 6.42 -11.11
C LEU A 61 -13.50 6.77 -11.12
N LYS A 62 -13.86 7.98 -10.71
CA LYS A 62 -15.24 8.48 -10.75
C LYS A 62 -15.82 8.49 -12.16
N THR A 63 -15.01 8.81 -13.16
CA THR A 63 -15.45 8.89 -14.57
C THR A 63 -15.55 7.53 -15.24
N HIS A 64 -14.66 6.59 -14.92
CA HIS A 64 -14.54 5.33 -15.65
C HIS A 64 -15.11 4.11 -14.94
N LEU A 65 -15.30 4.15 -13.62
CA LEU A 65 -16.00 3.07 -12.93
C LEU A 65 -17.51 3.17 -13.16
N PRO A 66 -18.23 2.03 -13.19
CA PRO A 66 -19.68 2.05 -13.12
C PRO A 66 -20.16 2.90 -11.93
N PRO A 67 -21.21 3.73 -12.08
CA PRO A 67 -21.67 4.63 -11.02
C PRO A 67 -21.95 3.93 -9.68
N GLU A 68 -22.54 2.74 -9.73
CA GLU A 68 -22.82 1.91 -8.55
C GLU A 68 -21.53 1.44 -7.86
N THR A 69 -20.52 0.99 -8.62
CA THR A 69 -19.20 0.65 -8.09
C THR A 69 -18.53 1.87 -7.46
N TRP A 70 -18.57 3.04 -8.12
CA TRP A 70 -18.03 4.27 -7.56
C TRP A 70 -18.71 4.66 -6.24
N ALA A 71 -20.03 4.47 -6.14
CA ALA A 71 -20.76 4.72 -4.89
C ALA A 71 -20.27 3.82 -3.73
N LYS A 72 -19.77 2.61 -4.01
CA LYS A 72 -19.14 1.75 -3.00
C LYS A 72 -17.67 2.11 -2.71
N VAL A 73 -16.96 2.69 -3.68
CA VAL A 73 -15.56 3.15 -3.53
C VAL A 73 -15.48 4.47 -2.77
N LEU A 74 -16.37 5.42 -3.04
CA LEU A 74 -16.33 6.78 -2.50
C LEU A 74 -16.15 6.85 -0.97
N PRO A 75 -16.82 6.01 -0.14
CA PRO A 75 -16.64 6.03 1.30
C PRO A 75 -15.25 5.63 1.81
N SER A 76 -14.38 5.10 0.93
CA SER A 76 -12.97 4.85 1.25
C SER A 76 -12.15 6.14 1.33
N VAL A 77 -12.57 7.20 0.63
CA VAL A 77 -11.89 8.49 0.60
C VAL A 77 -12.14 9.19 1.93
N ALA A 78 -11.05 9.52 2.63
CA ALA A 78 -11.13 10.15 3.93
C ALA A 78 -11.74 11.55 3.84
N LYS A 79 -12.27 12.05 4.95
CA LYS A 79 -12.68 13.45 5.08
C LYS A 79 -11.47 14.37 4.91
N THR A 80 -11.42 15.18 3.85
CA THR A 80 -10.30 16.10 3.59
C THR A 80 -10.35 17.32 4.52
N PRO A 81 -9.27 17.62 5.29
CA PRO A 81 -9.12 18.88 5.98
C PRO A 81 -9.18 20.07 5.00
N LYS A 82 -9.56 21.26 5.47
CA LYS A 82 -9.64 22.45 4.60
C LYS A 82 -8.29 22.80 3.95
N GLU A 83 -7.21 22.41 4.62
CA GLU A 83 -5.82 22.67 4.24
C GLU A 83 -5.27 21.62 3.24
N GLY A 84 -6.06 20.59 2.90
CA GLY A 84 -5.61 19.42 2.16
C GLY A 84 -4.96 18.37 3.06
N TYR A 85 -4.75 17.15 2.54
CA TYR A 85 -3.94 16.14 3.20
C TYR A 85 -2.44 16.41 2.95
N TYR A 86 -1.57 15.97 3.87
CA TYR A 86 -0.09 16.04 3.75
C TYR A 86 0.56 17.42 3.79
N HIS A 87 0.03 18.33 4.62
CA HIS A 87 0.92 19.31 5.23
C HIS A 87 1.81 18.54 6.22
N SER A 88 3.04 18.25 5.81
CA SER A 88 3.99 17.49 6.61
C SER A 88 4.87 18.47 7.39
N CYS A 89 4.85 18.39 8.71
CA CYS A 89 5.86 19.05 9.53
C CYS A 89 7.00 18.08 9.84
N PHE A 90 8.20 18.63 9.89
CA PHE A 90 9.40 17.94 10.35
C PHE A 90 9.76 18.53 11.70
N MET A 91 9.88 17.65 12.68
CA MET A 91 10.07 18.05 14.06
C MET A 91 11.16 17.22 14.73
N ARG A 92 11.82 17.85 15.69
CA ARG A 92 12.73 17.16 16.61
C ARG A 92 11.92 16.39 17.66
N PRO A 93 12.54 15.42 18.36
CA PRO A 93 11.86 14.64 19.37
C PRO A 93 11.28 15.52 20.50
N ASP A 94 11.93 16.64 20.82
CA ASP A 94 11.51 17.61 21.85
C ASP A 94 10.22 18.39 21.50
N GLY A 95 9.66 18.21 20.31
CA GLY A 95 8.44 18.89 19.86
C GLY A 95 8.71 20.09 18.95
N HIS A 96 9.98 20.51 18.80
CA HIS A 96 10.32 21.68 17.99
C HIS A 96 10.14 21.38 16.48
N VAL A 97 9.14 22.02 15.87
CA VAL A 97 8.96 22.04 14.41
C VAL A 97 10.01 22.94 13.79
N PHE A 98 10.87 22.38 12.93
CA PHE A 98 11.95 23.14 12.27
C PHE A 98 11.73 23.31 10.77
N TYR A 99 10.82 22.53 10.17
CA TYR A 99 10.47 22.67 8.76
C TYR A 99 9.03 22.23 8.52
N THR A 100 8.34 22.92 7.61
CA THR A 100 7.00 22.55 7.16
C THR A 100 7.01 22.49 5.65
N TYR A 101 6.57 21.35 5.12
CA TYR A 101 6.57 21.04 3.70
C TYR A 101 5.14 20.90 3.19
N LEU A 102 4.85 21.69 2.16
CA LEU A 102 3.52 21.91 1.60
C LEU A 102 3.58 21.95 0.07
N PRO A 103 4.09 20.91 -0.60
CA PRO A 103 4.10 20.92 -2.06
C PRO A 103 2.66 20.88 -2.58
N GLU A 104 2.41 21.58 -3.68
CA GLU A 104 1.09 21.63 -4.30
C GLU A 104 0.59 20.23 -4.68
N GLU A 105 1.50 19.33 -5.05
CA GLU A 105 1.23 17.93 -5.36
C GLU A 105 0.56 17.19 -4.20
N PHE A 106 1.01 17.42 -2.96
CA PHE A 106 0.43 16.77 -1.78
C PHE A 106 -0.97 17.29 -1.46
N ARG A 107 -1.24 18.57 -1.74
CA ARG A 107 -2.61 19.13 -1.67
C ARG A 107 -3.57 18.49 -2.67
N LYS A 108 -3.02 17.90 -3.74
CA LYS A 108 -3.76 17.14 -4.76
C LYS A 108 -3.80 15.65 -4.46
N THR A 109 -3.70 15.25 -3.19
CA THR A 109 -3.89 13.86 -2.76
C THR A 109 -4.98 13.71 -1.71
N ALA A 110 -5.52 12.49 -1.58
CA ALA A 110 -6.41 12.12 -0.50
C ALA A 110 -5.92 10.83 0.18
N ALA A 111 -6.13 10.76 1.48
CA ALA A 111 -6.00 9.52 2.23
C ALA A 111 -7.19 8.59 1.89
N VAL A 112 -6.91 7.34 1.54
CA VAL A 112 -7.92 6.37 1.13
C VAL A 112 -7.76 5.09 1.95
N SER A 113 -8.83 4.62 2.59
CA SER A 113 -8.81 3.34 3.31
C SER A 113 -8.67 2.20 2.30
N ARG A 114 -7.59 1.41 2.44
CA ARG A 114 -7.32 0.26 1.56
C ARG A 114 -8.42 -0.78 1.68
N LEU A 115 -8.90 -1.05 2.90
CA LEU A 115 -10.03 -1.93 3.19
C LEU A 115 -11.27 -1.48 2.42
N ARG A 116 -11.73 -0.24 2.65
CA ARG A 116 -12.97 0.26 2.07
C ARG A 116 -12.86 0.36 0.55
N LEU A 117 -11.70 0.76 0.02
CA LEU A 117 -11.44 0.78 -1.41
C LEU A 117 -11.56 -0.62 -2.00
N ARG A 118 -10.91 -1.61 -1.38
CA ARG A 118 -10.98 -3.01 -1.80
C ARG A 118 -12.42 -3.54 -1.75
N LYS A 119 -13.16 -3.30 -0.67
CA LYS A 119 -14.58 -3.67 -0.55
C LYS A 119 -15.42 -3.05 -1.66
N GLY A 120 -15.19 -1.77 -1.98
CA GLY A 120 -15.87 -1.09 -3.07
C GLY A 120 -15.56 -1.69 -4.43
N LEU A 121 -14.28 -1.99 -4.70
CA LEU A 121 -13.85 -2.62 -5.96
C LEU A 121 -14.30 -4.08 -6.10
N LEU A 122 -14.71 -4.76 -5.02
CA LEU A 122 -15.28 -6.10 -5.09
C LEU A 122 -16.77 -6.13 -5.47
N TYR A 123 -17.43 -4.98 -5.51
CA TYR A 123 -18.85 -4.89 -5.85
C TYR A 123 -19.12 -5.52 -7.22
N GLU A 124 -19.99 -6.53 -7.26
CA GLU A 124 -20.35 -7.33 -8.43
C GLU A 124 -19.15 -7.98 -9.17
N SER A 125 -18.10 -8.30 -8.43
CA SER A 125 -16.88 -8.91 -8.99
C SER A 125 -16.98 -10.39 -9.32
N GLU A 126 -18.04 -11.09 -8.88
CA GLU A 126 -18.20 -12.54 -8.99
C GLU A 126 -18.19 -13.03 -10.45
N LYS A 127 -18.47 -12.15 -11.41
CA LYS A 127 -18.50 -12.46 -12.84
C LYS A 127 -17.11 -12.50 -13.48
N TRP A 128 -16.14 -11.80 -12.91
CA TRP A 128 -14.80 -11.60 -13.51
C TRP A 128 -13.67 -11.87 -12.52
N LEU A 129 -13.95 -12.28 -11.28
CA LEU A 129 -12.95 -12.62 -10.26
C LEU A 129 -13.09 -14.08 -9.84
N THR A 130 -11.97 -14.80 -9.77
CA THR A 130 -11.89 -16.12 -9.14
C THR A 130 -10.78 -16.14 -8.09
N THR A 131 -11.17 -16.44 -6.85
CA THR A 131 -10.26 -16.60 -5.71
C THR A 131 -9.75 -18.04 -5.58
N GLY A 132 -8.75 -18.27 -4.73
CA GLY A 132 -8.10 -19.57 -4.57
C GLY A 132 -7.21 -20.00 -5.75
N LYS A 133 -6.98 -19.12 -6.74
CA LYS A 133 -6.20 -19.38 -7.94
C LYS A 133 -4.78 -18.85 -7.80
N LYS A 134 -3.93 -19.66 -7.17
CA LYS A 134 -2.51 -19.36 -7.01
C LYS A 134 -1.76 -19.62 -8.31
N PHE A 135 -1.46 -18.55 -9.05
CA PHE A 135 -0.64 -18.60 -10.26
C PHE A 135 0.75 -19.19 -10.00
N THR A 136 1.23 -20.01 -10.92
CA THR A 136 2.56 -20.65 -10.86
C THR A 136 3.47 -20.20 -11.98
N THR A 137 3.01 -20.30 -13.24
CA THR A 137 3.74 -19.93 -14.45
C THR A 137 2.78 -19.73 -15.62
N TYR A 138 3.29 -19.27 -16.75
CA TYR A 138 2.58 -19.23 -18.02
C TYR A 138 3.40 -19.93 -19.13
N GLN A 139 2.72 -20.31 -20.21
CA GLN A 139 3.33 -20.91 -21.39
C GLN A 139 2.73 -20.27 -22.65
N GLU A 140 3.58 -19.80 -23.55
CA GLU A 140 3.15 -19.41 -24.90
C GLU A 140 2.79 -20.66 -25.71
N LEU A 141 1.67 -20.59 -26.43
CA LEU A 141 1.17 -21.66 -27.28
C LEU A 141 1.53 -21.37 -28.75
N GLN A 142 1.49 -22.42 -29.58
CA GLN A 142 1.86 -22.32 -31.00
C GLN A 142 0.96 -21.39 -31.81
N ASP A 143 -0.27 -21.14 -31.32
CA ASP A 143 -1.24 -20.23 -31.94
C ASP A 143 -1.08 -18.76 -31.49
N GLY A 144 -0.05 -18.45 -30.69
CA GLY A 144 0.23 -17.11 -30.18
C GLY A 144 -0.51 -16.76 -28.88
N THR A 145 -1.42 -17.63 -28.41
CA THR A 145 -2.11 -17.44 -27.14
C THR A 145 -1.24 -17.87 -25.95
N ILE A 146 -1.62 -17.49 -24.73
CA ILE A 146 -0.90 -17.83 -23.51
C ILE A 146 -1.76 -18.70 -22.60
N LYS A 147 -1.16 -19.74 -22.05
CA LYS A 147 -1.76 -20.59 -21.02
C LYS A 147 -1.22 -20.20 -19.64
N ALA A 148 -2.04 -19.57 -18.81
CA ALA A 148 -1.77 -19.38 -17.39
C ALA A 148 -2.00 -20.71 -16.63
N VAL A 149 -1.08 -21.06 -15.73
CA VAL A 149 -1.11 -22.29 -14.93
C VAL A 149 -1.23 -21.95 -13.45
N PHE A 150 -2.05 -22.73 -12.73
CA PHE A 150 -2.31 -22.54 -11.31
C PHE A 150 -1.87 -23.74 -10.48
N ALA A 151 -1.69 -23.53 -9.18
CA ALA A 151 -1.16 -24.53 -8.25
C ALA A 151 -2.09 -25.74 -8.04
N ASP A 152 -3.38 -25.59 -8.33
CA ASP A 152 -4.37 -26.68 -8.28
C ASP A 152 -4.36 -27.56 -9.55
N GLY A 153 -3.42 -27.31 -10.47
CA GLY A 153 -3.31 -28.01 -11.75
C GLY A 153 -4.26 -27.49 -12.84
N SER A 154 -5.17 -26.57 -12.51
CA SER A 154 -6.00 -25.92 -13.51
C SER A 154 -5.19 -24.93 -14.35
N SER A 155 -5.76 -24.54 -15.50
CA SER A 155 -5.16 -23.57 -16.40
C SER A 155 -6.23 -22.72 -17.10
N HIS A 156 -5.82 -21.55 -17.58
CA HIS A 156 -6.67 -20.66 -18.37
C HIS A 156 -5.91 -20.17 -19.61
N VAL A 157 -6.55 -20.18 -20.77
CA VAL A 157 -5.95 -19.72 -22.03
C VAL A 157 -6.49 -18.35 -22.39
N CYS A 158 -5.60 -17.40 -22.61
CA CYS A 158 -5.90 -16.00 -22.88
C CYS A 158 -4.98 -15.42 -23.96
N ASP A 159 -5.27 -14.21 -24.40
CA ASP A 159 -4.47 -13.47 -25.39
C ASP A 159 -3.46 -12.53 -24.71
N LEU A 160 -3.74 -12.09 -23.47
CA LEU A 160 -2.88 -11.22 -22.68
C LEU A 160 -2.85 -11.64 -21.21
N ILE A 161 -1.66 -11.68 -20.60
CA ILE A 161 -1.48 -11.76 -19.15
C ILE A 161 -1.06 -10.40 -18.59
N VAL A 162 -1.74 -9.95 -17.53
CA VAL A 162 -1.34 -8.77 -16.75
C VAL A 162 -0.97 -9.19 -15.34
N GLY A 163 0.31 -9.11 -14.98
CA GLY A 163 0.77 -9.35 -13.61
C GLY A 163 0.42 -8.19 -12.70
N ALA A 164 -0.47 -8.43 -11.74
CA ALA A 164 -0.87 -7.52 -10.66
C ALA A 164 -0.66 -8.18 -9.28
N ASP A 165 0.29 -9.11 -9.19
CA ASP A 165 0.50 -10.06 -8.09
C ASP A 165 1.56 -9.60 -7.06
N GLY A 166 1.78 -8.30 -6.98
CA GLY A 166 2.50 -7.65 -5.89
C GLY A 166 4.03 -7.67 -6.00
N ILE A 167 4.68 -7.19 -4.94
CA ILE A 167 6.16 -7.06 -4.87
C ILE A 167 6.90 -8.38 -5.13
N THR A 168 6.31 -9.53 -4.79
CA THR A 168 6.88 -10.86 -5.05
C THR A 168 6.38 -11.50 -6.35
N SER A 169 5.95 -10.68 -7.32
CA SER A 169 5.32 -11.10 -8.57
C SER A 169 6.01 -12.30 -9.21
N ARG A 170 5.24 -13.37 -9.45
CA ARG A 170 5.67 -14.54 -10.21
C ARG A 170 5.63 -14.23 -11.70
N VAL A 171 4.66 -13.44 -12.16
CA VAL A 171 4.60 -12.99 -13.56
C VAL A 171 5.88 -12.23 -13.92
N ARG A 172 6.31 -11.28 -13.08
CA ARG A 172 7.57 -10.56 -13.28
C ARG A 172 8.77 -11.49 -13.33
N ARG A 173 8.87 -12.47 -12.42
CA ARG A 173 10.01 -13.41 -12.40
C ARG A 173 10.09 -14.29 -13.65
N THR A 174 8.94 -14.66 -14.23
CA THR A 174 8.93 -15.40 -15.50
C THR A 174 9.27 -14.49 -16.67
N LEU A 175 8.73 -13.27 -16.70
CA LEU A 175 8.92 -12.31 -17.79
C LEU A 175 10.35 -11.72 -17.81
N LEU A 176 10.88 -11.38 -16.63
CA LEU A 176 12.15 -10.68 -16.41
C LEU A 176 13.00 -11.46 -15.40
N PRO A 177 13.53 -12.65 -15.77
CA PRO A 177 14.22 -13.55 -14.84
C PRO A 177 15.52 -12.97 -14.25
N ASN A 178 16.09 -11.95 -14.90
CA ASN A 178 17.31 -11.29 -14.46
C ASN A 178 17.09 -10.19 -13.41
N ILE A 179 15.84 -9.78 -13.16
CA ILE A 179 15.53 -8.73 -12.19
C ILE A 179 15.50 -9.31 -10.78
N GLN A 180 16.41 -8.84 -9.93
CA GLN A 180 16.49 -9.29 -8.55
C GLN A 180 15.66 -8.42 -7.61
N THR A 181 15.33 -8.99 -6.45
CA THR A 181 14.69 -8.27 -5.36
C THR A 181 15.60 -8.37 -4.15
N VAL A 182 16.12 -7.23 -3.71
CA VAL A 182 17.08 -7.14 -2.61
C VAL A 182 16.37 -6.62 -1.38
N GLN A 183 16.49 -7.33 -0.26
CA GLN A 183 16.03 -6.83 1.03
C GLN A 183 16.99 -5.75 1.53
N THR A 184 16.46 -4.61 1.96
CA THR A 184 17.27 -3.52 2.52
C THR A 184 17.47 -3.69 4.02
N ASP A 185 18.22 -2.78 4.64
CA ASP A 185 18.32 -2.68 6.09
C ASP A 185 17.24 -1.78 6.71
N LEU A 186 16.35 -1.20 5.92
CA LEU A 186 15.30 -0.29 6.40
C LEU A 186 14.07 -1.07 6.84
N VAL A 187 13.55 -0.73 8.01
CA VAL A 187 12.37 -1.34 8.61
C VAL A 187 11.39 -0.26 9.00
N ILE A 188 10.11 -0.53 8.78
CA ILE A 188 9.02 0.25 9.37
C ILE A 188 8.09 -0.64 10.18
N ILE A 189 7.74 -0.16 11.37
CA ILE A 189 6.71 -0.75 12.22
C ILE A 189 5.52 0.20 12.23
N TYR A 190 4.36 -0.24 11.78
CA TYR A 190 3.13 0.54 11.83
C TYR A 190 2.23 0.05 12.96
N PHE A 191 1.62 1.01 13.64
CA PHE A 191 0.48 0.81 14.51
C PHE A 191 -0.62 1.82 14.19
N LYS A 192 -1.79 1.59 14.77
CA LYS A 192 -2.90 2.53 14.83
C LYS A 192 -3.14 3.01 16.26
N VAL A 193 -3.61 4.23 16.37
CA VAL A 193 -4.24 4.80 17.57
C VAL A 193 -5.65 5.25 17.17
N PRO A 194 -6.72 4.91 17.91
CA PRO A 194 -8.07 5.37 17.58
C PRO A 194 -8.13 6.91 17.58
N TYR A 195 -8.64 7.50 16.50
CA TYR A 195 -8.69 8.95 16.33
C TYR A 195 -9.85 9.54 17.15
N THR A 196 -9.59 9.87 18.41
CA THR A 196 -10.54 10.58 19.29
C THR A 196 -10.22 12.07 19.33
N ARG A 197 -11.11 12.89 19.93
CA ARG A 197 -10.83 14.32 20.15
C ARG A 197 -9.62 14.55 21.06
N GLU A 198 -9.44 13.66 22.03
CA GLU A 198 -8.29 13.68 22.92
C GLU A 198 -6.99 13.41 22.14
N VAL A 199 -6.98 12.37 21.30
CA VAL A 199 -5.82 12.04 20.45
C VAL A 199 -5.53 13.15 19.43
N GLU A 200 -6.56 13.76 18.84
CA GLU A 200 -6.39 14.92 17.95
C GLU A 200 -5.62 16.06 18.63
N SER A 201 -5.84 16.30 19.93
CA SER A 201 -5.15 17.35 20.69
C SER A 201 -3.67 17.02 20.97
N MET A 202 -3.27 15.75 20.89
CA MET A 202 -1.88 15.30 21.09
C MET A 202 -1.03 15.43 19.83
N ILE A 203 -1.67 15.51 18.65
CA ILE A 203 -0.98 15.54 17.36
C ILE A 203 -0.58 16.99 17.06
N PRO A 204 0.72 17.30 16.95
CA PRO A 204 1.20 18.67 16.75
C PRO A 204 0.76 19.25 15.40
N TYR A 205 0.51 18.40 14.39
CA TYR A 205 0.08 18.82 13.07
C TYR A 205 -0.94 17.86 12.44
N LYS A 206 -2.17 18.34 12.19
CA LYS A 206 -3.37 17.50 11.97
C LYS A 206 -3.32 16.58 10.72
N THR A 207 -2.44 16.85 9.77
CA THR A 207 -2.47 16.18 8.46
C THR A 207 -1.24 15.32 8.15
N GLY A 208 -0.16 15.47 8.93
CA GLY A 208 1.08 14.73 8.77
C GLY A 208 2.23 15.31 9.61
N SER A 209 2.92 14.46 10.36
CA SER A 209 4.11 14.86 11.13
C SER A 209 5.20 13.79 11.02
N LEU A 210 6.44 14.23 10.86
CA LEU A 210 7.62 13.38 10.89
C LEU A 210 8.54 13.83 12.02
N VAL A 211 8.66 12.98 13.04
CA VAL A 211 9.59 13.18 14.17
C VAL A 211 10.91 12.52 13.79
N LEU A 212 11.98 13.30 13.65
CA LEU A 212 13.29 12.80 13.25
C LEU A 212 14.24 12.73 14.44
N TYR A 213 14.81 11.56 14.68
CA TYR A 213 15.77 11.32 15.76
C TYR A 213 17.21 11.40 15.22
N PRO A 214 18.18 11.88 16.03
CA PRO A 214 19.58 12.03 15.60
C PRO A 214 20.27 10.73 15.18
N ASN A 215 19.78 9.57 15.64
CA ASN A 215 20.30 8.25 15.31
C ASN A 215 19.75 7.69 13.98
N GLY A 216 18.99 8.48 13.22
CA GLY A 216 18.36 8.03 11.98
C GLY A 216 17.08 7.22 12.18
N GLN A 217 16.49 7.22 13.37
CA GLN A 217 15.13 6.71 13.58
C GLN A 217 14.10 7.81 13.33
N GLU A 218 12.88 7.41 12.95
CA GLU A 218 11.79 8.34 12.72
C GLU A 218 10.44 7.85 13.23
N ILE A 219 9.56 8.79 13.54
CA ILE A 219 8.13 8.52 13.75
C ILE A 219 7.31 9.29 12.72
N THR A 220 6.58 8.56 11.89
CA THR A 220 5.60 9.11 10.97
C THR A 220 4.22 9.07 11.62
N ILE A 221 3.57 10.23 11.77
CA ILE A 221 2.23 10.37 12.33
C ILE A 221 1.31 10.88 11.23
N MET A 222 0.26 10.13 10.94
CA MET A 222 -0.66 10.44 9.86
C MET A 222 -2.07 10.01 10.21
N THR A 223 -3.09 10.66 9.64
CA THR A 223 -4.48 10.35 9.98
C THR A 223 -5.23 9.73 8.80
N TRP A 224 -6.21 8.89 9.10
CA TRP A 224 -7.32 8.56 8.22
C TRP A 224 -8.63 8.78 8.98
N GLN A 225 -9.45 9.69 8.49
CA GLN A 225 -10.76 10.00 9.06
C GLN A 225 -11.85 9.41 8.17
N ASN A 226 -12.58 8.44 8.70
CA ASN A 226 -13.76 7.88 8.06
C ASN A 226 -14.75 9.02 7.75
N PRO A 227 -15.19 9.20 6.49
CA PRO A 227 -16.05 10.31 6.10
C PRO A 227 -17.42 10.30 6.81
N GLU A 228 -17.92 9.13 7.18
CA GLU A 228 -19.21 8.95 7.87
C GLU A 228 -19.05 9.04 9.38
N GLN A 229 -17.88 8.65 9.90
CA GLN A 229 -17.60 8.67 11.34
C GLN A 229 -16.17 9.20 11.63
N PRO A 230 -15.95 10.53 11.56
CA PRO A 230 -14.60 11.12 11.60
C PRO A 230 -13.82 10.89 12.90
N TYR A 231 -14.48 10.46 13.97
CA TYR A 231 -13.85 10.10 15.24
C TYR A 231 -14.16 8.65 15.62
N ALA A 232 -13.19 7.98 16.22
CA ALA A 232 -13.38 6.68 16.86
C ALA A 232 -14.36 6.80 18.05
N LYS A 233 -15.10 5.71 18.33
CA LYS A 233 -16.12 5.68 19.40
C LYS A 233 -15.52 5.67 20.81
N GLY A 234 -14.25 5.32 20.94
CA GLY A 234 -13.54 5.21 22.20
C GLY A 234 -12.10 4.76 21.99
N LEU A 235 -11.41 4.55 23.11
CA LEU A 235 -10.07 3.97 23.17
C LEU A 235 -10.19 2.54 23.68
N ASP A 236 -9.76 1.58 22.87
CA ASP A 236 -9.51 0.20 23.29
C ASP A 236 -8.03 -0.10 22.97
N PRO A 237 -7.17 -0.29 24.00
CA PRO A 237 -5.75 -0.56 23.78
C PRO A 237 -5.46 -1.90 23.09
N GLY A 238 -6.41 -2.84 23.14
CA GLY A 238 -6.25 -4.19 22.61
C GLY A 238 -6.83 -4.39 21.21
N HIS A 239 -7.77 -3.53 20.78
CA HIS A 239 -8.46 -3.69 19.52
C HIS A 239 -8.83 -2.37 18.85
N ILE A 240 -8.70 -2.30 17.53
CA ILE A 240 -9.26 -1.22 16.72
C ILE A 240 -10.02 -1.78 15.53
N ASP A 241 -11.30 -1.42 15.44
CA ASP A 241 -12.13 -1.82 14.31
C ASP A 241 -11.51 -1.30 12.99
N PRO A 242 -11.41 -2.14 11.94
CA PRO A 242 -10.75 -1.77 10.69
C PRO A 242 -11.36 -0.55 9.97
N GLU A 243 -12.61 -0.18 10.25
CA GLU A 243 -13.30 0.99 9.68
C GLU A 243 -13.30 2.21 10.60
N SER A 244 -12.77 2.10 11.83
CA SER A 244 -12.62 3.23 12.74
C SER A 244 -11.65 4.27 12.19
N SER A 245 -11.92 5.54 12.46
CA SER A 245 -10.93 6.61 12.21
C SER A 245 -9.70 6.40 13.08
N TYR A 246 -8.50 6.57 12.53
CA TYR A 246 -7.25 6.30 13.26
C TYR A 246 -6.13 7.27 12.91
N VAL A 247 -5.16 7.37 13.83
CA VAL A 247 -3.81 7.85 13.58
C VAL A 247 -2.94 6.64 13.29
N MET A 248 -2.31 6.63 12.12
CA MET A 248 -1.21 5.72 11.80
C MET A 248 0.07 6.28 12.42
N VAL A 249 0.74 5.47 13.22
CA VAL A 249 2.04 5.78 13.81
C VAL A 249 3.05 4.76 13.27
N GLY A 250 3.93 5.23 12.40
CA GLY A 250 5.00 4.44 11.79
C GLY A 250 6.33 4.72 12.45
N PHE A 251 7.09 3.70 12.79
CA PHE A 251 8.42 3.78 13.40
C PHE A 251 9.44 3.25 12.40
N GLY A 252 10.19 4.16 11.78
CA GLY A 252 11.25 3.80 10.85
C GLY A 252 12.62 3.71 11.54
N SER A 253 13.45 2.81 11.05
CA SER A 253 14.78 2.51 11.63
C SER A 253 15.57 1.58 10.72
N ARG A 254 16.85 1.33 11.05
CA ARG A 254 17.60 0.22 10.47
C ARG A 254 17.42 -1.06 11.27
N LEU A 255 17.53 -2.22 10.61
CA LEU A 255 17.52 -3.55 11.24
C LEU A 255 18.54 -3.64 12.38
N ARG A 256 19.74 -3.10 12.15
CA ARG A 256 20.85 -3.11 13.12
C ARG A 256 20.56 -2.37 14.43
N ASP A 257 19.53 -1.49 14.43
CA ASP A 257 19.20 -0.64 15.57
C ASP A 257 18.09 -1.24 16.45
N PHE A 258 17.56 -2.43 16.09
CA PHE A 258 16.61 -3.16 16.95
C PHE A 258 17.30 -3.67 18.21
N ALA A 259 16.63 -3.58 19.36
CA ALA A 259 17.20 -4.05 20.62
C ALA A 259 17.37 -5.58 20.64
N ASP A 260 16.39 -6.30 20.12
CA ASP A 260 16.44 -7.76 19.95
C ASP A 260 16.86 -8.12 18.51
N GLN A 261 18.08 -8.63 18.38
CA GLN A 261 18.68 -9.10 17.12
C GLN A 261 18.52 -10.62 16.93
N SER A 262 17.84 -11.33 17.84
CA SER A 262 17.71 -12.80 17.78
C SER A 262 16.70 -13.29 16.74
N LYS A 263 15.81 -12.40 16.27
CA LYS A 263 14.75 -12.70 15.29
C LYS A 263 14.47 -11.48 14.41
N SER A 264 13.88 -11.72 13.24
CA SER A 264 13.46 -10.65 12.34
C SER A 264 12.30 -9.84 12.94
N PRO A 265 12.17 -8.53 12.66
CA PRO A 265 11.00 -7.75 13.05
C PRO A 265 9.66 -8.35 12.59
N ALA A 266 9.67 -9.11 11.49
CA ALA A 266 8.47 -9.81 11.00
C ALA A 266 8.07 -11.04 11.85
N GLU A 267 8.96 -11.53 12.71
CA GLU A 267 8.75 -12.67 13.60
C GLU A 267 8.48 -12.23 15.05
N MET A 268 8.60 -10.93 15.33
CA MET A 268 8.28 -10.35 16.63
C MET A 268 6.77 -10.32 16.86
N THR A 269 6.37 -10.56 18.10
CA THR A 269 4.98 -10.38 18.50
C THR A 269 4.61 -8.89 18.52
N PRO A 270 3.32 -8.54 18.40
CA PRO A 270 2.89 -7.15 18.50
C PRO A 270 3.32 -6.44 19.79
N ASN A 271 3.39 -7.16 20.92
CA ASN A 271 3.85 -6.62 22.19
C ASN A 271 5.36 -6.35 22.19
N GLU A 272 6.16 -7.22 21.58
CA GLU A 272 7.60 -7.00 21.40
C GLU A 272 7.87 -5.79 20.51
N LEU A 273 7.12 -5.64 19.42
CA LEU A 273 7.19 -4.45 18.55
C LEU A 273 6.79 -3.18 19.30
N LYS A 274 5.75 -3.21 20.15
CA LYS A 274 5.35 -2.05 20.97
C LYS A 274 6.45 -1.70 21.99
N ALA A 275 7.02 -2.70 22.67
CA ALA A 275 8.10 -2.50 23.63
C ALA A 275 9.35 -1.89 22.98
N GLU A 276 9.72 -2.36 21.79
CA GLU A 276 10.78 -1.79 20.97
C GLU A 276 10.53 -0.30 20.68
N CYS A 277 9.33 0.06 20.21
CA CYS A 277 8.97 1.45 19.93
C CYS A 277 9.00 2.34 21.18
N ILE A 278 8.47 1.87 22.32
CA ILE A 278 8.50 2.61 23.60
C ILE A 278 9.94 2.83 24.05
N SER A 279 10.81 1.82 23.92
CA SER A 279 12.23 1.92 24.27
C SER A 279 12.93 3.02 23.47
N ARG A 280 12.75 3.03 22.14
CA ARG A 280 13.32 4.07 21.24
C ARG A 280 12.90 5.47 21.63
N VAL A 281 11.60 5.66 21.88
CA VAL A 281 11.04 6.96 22.26
C VAL A 281 11.58 7.44 23.61
N ASN A 282 11.79 6.53 24.56
CA ASN A 282 12.31 6.85 25.88
C ASN A 282 13.83 7.04 25.94
N ALA A 283 14.57 6.55 24.94
CA ALA A 283 16.01 6.77 24.82
C ALA A 283 16.38 8.24 24.48
N HIS A 284 15.40 9.09 24.17
CA HIS A 284 15.59 10.49 23.80
C HIS A 284 14.68 11.42 24.62
N PRO A 285 15.01 12.73 24.70
CA PRO A 285 14.15 13.75 25.33
C PRO A 285 12.93 14.04 24.44
N THR A 286 12.03 13.06 24.33
CA THR A 286 10.85 13.13 23.46
C THR A 286 9.70 13.87 24.13
N HIS A 287 9.01 14.71 23.39
CA HIS A 287 7.87 15.52 23.82
C HIS A 287 6.78 14.64 24.46
N PRO A 288 6.18 15.06 25.61
CA PRO A 288 5.20 14.25 26.32
C PRO A 288 4.00 13.80 25.48
N SER A 289 3.54 14.62 24.52
CA SER A 289 2.41 14.24 23.66
C SER A 289 2.74 13.10 22.70
N ILE A 290 3.99 13.03 22.21
CA ILE A 290 4.45 11.93 21.35
C ILE A 290 4.57 10.65 22.20
N LYS A 291 5.12 10.76 23.42
CA LYS A 291 5.16 9.63 24.36
C LYS A 291 3.76 9.09 24.66
N ALA A 292 2.82 9.97 24.98
CA ALA A 292 1.43 9.60 25.22
C ALA A 292 0.79 8.92 24.00
N LEU A 293 1.03 9.44 22.79
CA LEU A 293 0.54 8.83 21.55
C LEU A 293 1.09 7.40 21.36
N VAL A 294 2.36 7.17 21.67
CA VAL A 294 3.01 5.85 21.57
C VAL A 294 2.43 4.86 22.59
N GLU A 295 2.10 5.31 23.80
CA GLU A 295 1.43 4.45 24.79
C GLU A 295 0.04 4.00 24.33
N LEU A 296 -0.66 4.84 23.57
CA LEU A 296 -2.00 4.59 23.04
C LEU A 296 -2.04 3.69 21.79
N ILE A 297 -0.89 3.23 21.28
CA ILE A 297 -0.88 2.34 20.11
C ILE A 297 -1.56 1.01 20.43
N VAL A 298 -2.39 0.56 19.50
CA VAL A 298 -3.18 -0.67 19.62
C VAL A 298 -2.40 -1.83 19.01
N THR A 299 -2.13 -2.85 19.81
CA THR A 299 -1.19 -3.90 19.44
C THR A 299 -1.72 -4.82 18.34
N ASP A 300 -3.02 -5.11 18.29
CA ASP A 300 -3.57 -5.97 17.22
C ASP A 300 -3.49 -5.35 15.82
N SER A 301 -3.18 -4.05 15.74
CA SER A 301 -2.94 -3.34 14.49
C SER A 301 -1.50 -3.40 14.00
N ALA A 302 -0.59 -3.99 14.79
CA ALA A 302 0.85 -4.00 14.50
C ALA A 302 1.15 -4.63 13.13
N TYR A 303 1.98 -3.95 12.35
CA TYR A 303 2.50 -4.46 11.09
C TYR A 303 3.96 -4.05 10.93
N ALA A 304 4.86 -5.02 10.82
CA ALA A 304 6.27 -4.77 10.58
C ALA A 304 6.64 -5.18 9.15
N ASN A 305 7.40 -4.34 8.46
CA ASN A 305 7.91 -4.65 7.14
C ASN A 305 9.35 -4.20 6.98
N VAL A 306 10.18 -5.12 6.47
CA VAL A 306 11.52 -4.81 5.98
C VAL A 306 11.40 -4.44 4.52
N PHE A 307 11.88 -3.27 4.15
CA PHE A 307 11.78 -2.78 2.79
C PHE A 307 12.57 -3.68 1.82
N ARG A 308 12.06 -3.76 0.60
CA ARG A 308 12.69 -4.47 -0.50
C ARG A 308 12.81 -3.51 -1.67
N MET A 309 13.97 -3.55 -2.31
CA MET A 309 14.23 -2.89 -3.58
C MET A 309 14.18 -3.94 -4.68
N VAL A 310 13.73 -3.52 -5.85
CA VAL A 310 13.74 -4.33 -7.07
C VAL A 310 14.67 -3.61 -8.03
N ASP A 311 15.53 -4.35 -8.72
CA ASP A 311 16.40 -3.77 -9.74
C ASP A 311 15.56 -3.04 -10.79
N VAL A 312 16.07 -1.90 -11.26
CA VAL A 312 15.40 -1.16 -12.34
C VAL A 312 15.44 -2.02 -13.59
N SER A 313 14.27 -2.36 -14.12
CA SER A 313 14.18 -3.05 -15.40
C SER A 313 14.47 -2.10 -16.55
N GLU A 314 15.33 -2.54 -17.47
CA GLU A 314 15.35 -2.00 -18.82
C GLU A 314 13.98 -2.18 -19.49
N PRO A 315 13.62 -1.36 -20.49
CA PRO A 315 12.44 -1.60 -21.30
C PRO A 315 12.44 -3.04 -21.83
N TRP A 316 11.34 -3.77 -21.62
CA TRP A 316 11.19 -5.12 -22.10
C TRP A 316 10.24 -5.16 -23.29
N ASN A 317 10.44 -6.13 -24.18
CA ASN A 317 9.56 -6.37 -25.31
C ASN A 317 8.78 -7.67 -25.07
N SER A 318 7.47 -7.55 -24.89
CA SER A 318 6.55 -8.69 -24.80
C SER A 318 5.22 -8.28 -25.40
N ASP A 319 4.72 -9.10 -26.32
CA ASP A 319 3.49 -8.80 -27.07
C ASP A 319 2.23 -9.07 -26.24
N ASN A 320 2.32 -10.01 -25.29
CA ASN A 320 1.17 -10.64 -24.65
C ASN A 320 1.34 -10.81 -23.13
N VAL A 321 2.44 -10.32 -22.52
CA VAL A 321 2.60 -10.30 -21.06
C VAL A 321 3.07 -8.92 -20.59
N THR A 322 2.38 -8.35 -19.62
CA THR A 322 2.75 -7.08 -19.00
C THR A 322 2.51 -7.07 -17.49
N LEU A 323 2.89 -6.00 -16.81
CA LEU A 323 2.88 -5.86 -15.36
C LEU A 323 2.23 -4.52 -14.96
N VAL A 324 1.56 -4.49 -13.81
CA VAL A 324 0.99 -3.27 -13.21
C VAL A 324 1.15 -3.25 -11.69
N GLY A 325 1.05 -2.05 -11.11
CA GLY A 325 1.17 -1.83 -9.66
C GLY A 325 2.47 -2.38 -9.10
N ASP A 326 2.43 -2.94 -7.90
CA ASP A 326 3.60 -3.47 -7.21
C ASP A 326 4.31 -4.61 -7.96
N ALA A 327 3.69 -5.20 -8.99
CA ALA A 327 4.36 -6.21 -9.82
C ALA A 327 5.42 -5.60 -10.75
N THR A 328 5.28 -4.35 -11.17
CA THR A 328 6.31 -3.62 -11.94
C THR A 328 7.48 -3.15 -11.07
N PHE A 329 7.31 -3.20 -9.74
CA PHE A 329 7.86 -2.24 -8.77
C PHE A 329 9.17 -1.56 -9.20
N LYS A 330 9.05 -0.27 -9.54
CA LYS A 330 10.14 0.71 -9.61
C LYS A 330 10.08 1.54 -8.33
N TYR A 331 10.99 1.33 -7.38
CA TYR A 331 11.13 2.25 -6.25
C TYR A 331 12.24 3.25 -6.58
N VAL A 332 11.86 4.51 -6.77
CA VAL A 332 12.78 5.64 -6.68
C VAL A 332 12.52 6.27 -5.31
N LEU A 333 13.33 5.91 -4.31
CA LEU A 333 13.41 6.66 -3.04
C LEU A 333 14.61 7.61 -3.14
N GLU A 334 14.55 8.61 -4.02
CA GLU A 334 15.62 9.63 -4.08
C GLU A 334 15.78 10.30 -2.72
N THR A 335 14.68 10.78 -2.15
CA THR A 335 14.75 11.71 -1.01
C THR A 335 14.97 11.02 0.34
N LEU A 336 14.52 9.77 0.50
CA LEU A 336 14.70 9.02 1.75
C LEU A 336 16.09 8.38 1.81
N LEU A 337 16.57 7.78 0.71
CA LEU A 337 17.87 7.09 0.69
C LEU A 337 19.05 8.06 0.80
N GLU A 338 18.93 9.27 0.25
CA GLU A 338 19.91 10.35 0.45
C GLU A 338 20.01 10.76 1.93
N SER A 339 18.87 10.84 2.65
CA SER A 339 18.85 11.12 4.09
C SER A 339 19.48 9.98 4.93
N PHE A 340 19.55 8.77 4.39
CA PHE A 340 20.23 7.62 4.97
C PHE A 340 21.67 7.40 4.42
N GLY A 341 22.19 8.29 3.58
CA GLY A 341 23.57 8.25 3.09
C GLY A 341 23.87 7.18 2.02
N ILE A 342 22.87 6.75 1.25
CA ILE A 342 23.06 5.77 0.16
C ILE A 342 23.24 6.55 -1.15
N ASN A 343 24.49 6.62 -1.64
CA ASN A 343 24.95 7.60 -2.65
C ASN A 343 25.20 7.05 -4.07
N GLN A 344 24.54 5.97 -4.51
CA GLN A 344 24.74 5.48 -5.88
C GLN A 344 23.47 4.92 -6.52
N VAL A 345 22.71 5.77 -7.21
CA VAL A 345 21.97 5.37 -8.41
C VAL A 345 22.04 6.52 -9.42
N VAL A 346 22.68 6.28 -10.57
CA VAL A 346 22.89 7.25 -11.63
C VAL A 346 21.64 7.36 -12.50
N TRP A 347 21.19 8.60 -12.74
CA TRP A 347 20.00 8.96 -13.49
C TRP A 347 20.20 8.97 -15.01
N ARG A 348 19.26 8.40 -15.75
CA ARG A 348 18.82 8.92 -17.06
C ARG A 348 17.29 8.87 -17.16
N HIS A 349 16.70 10.04 -17.36
CA HIS A 349 15.27 10.25 -17.57
C HIS A 349 14.87 9.80 -18.98
N PHE A 350 13.80 9.01 -19.10
CA PHE A 350 12.93 8.93 -20.27
C PHE A 350 11.49 8.66 -19.84
#